data_AF-A0A1G9ZCC9-F1
#
_entry.id   AF-A0A1G9ZCC9-F1
#
_cell.length_a   1.000
_cell.length_b   1.000
_cell.length_c   1.000
_cell.angle_alpha   90.00
_cell.angle_beta   90.00
_cell.angle_gamma   90.00
#
_symmetry.space_group_name_H-M   'P 1'
#
loop_
_entity.id
_entity.type
_entity.pdbx_description
1 polymer ?
#
loop_
_entity_poly.entity_id
_entity_poly.type
_entity_poly.pdbx_seq_one_letter_code
_entity_poly.pdbx_strand_id
1 'polypeptide(L)'
;MGIVGTRFSEVVLGGVVRQGWWLVVEEEDGPGFVVAGPFGDRDEAVWALDDLEDVPADAHPVYGVRRADGLLRRRSSPQDRAWWSFLGEQVDRLPAGWDADMDDEHPLPGLVVGVVAVLAEAGLFLYDPTGADGELGGVCLTPEAALDGVVVSWRQHDRMSLDQLHGAAADALVQQVMNRALAEVLSVRGFAVEPLGGACVVRAGEPAG
;
A
#
# COMPACT_ATOMS: atom_id res chain seq x y z
N MET A 1 -31.25 26.62 38.32
CA MET A 1 -32.53 26.26 37.68
C MET A 1 -32.57 27.01 36.35
N GLY A 2 -32.07 26.50 35.24
CA GLY A 2 -31.86 25.12 34.79
C GLY A 2 -32.39 25.09 33.36
N ILE A 3 -31.56 25.55 32.42
CA ILE A 3 -31.85 25.58 30.98
C ILE A 3 -31.88 24.12 30.53
N VAL A 4 -33.07 23.59 30.25
CA VAL A 4 -33.24 22.24 29.72
C VAL A 4 -33.12 22.30 28.21
N GLY A 5 -32.16 21.52 27.71
CA GLY A 5 -31.64 21.52 26.35
C GLY A 5 -32.71 21.32 25.27
N THR A 6 -32.51 22.05 24.19
CA THR A 6 -33.14 21.81 22.90
C THR A 6 -32.84 20.38 22.44
N ARG A 7 -33.88 19.57 22.35
CA ARG A 7 -33.90 18.31 21.60
C ARG A 7 -33.33 18.58 20.21
N PHE A 8 -32.27 17.85 19.84
CA PHE A 8 -31.81 17.77 18.47
C PHE A 8 -33.01 17.41 17.59
N SER A 9 -33.37 18.36 16.73
CA SER A 9 -34.43 18.23 15.77
C SER A 9 -34.22 16.99 14.93
N GLU A 10 -35.26 16.17 14.89
CA GLU A 10 -35.53 15.13 13.92
C GLU A 10 -35.21 15.64 12.51
N VAL A 11 -33.99 15.36 12.03
CA VAL A 11 -33.65 15.54 10.63
C VAL A 11 -34.27 14.35 9.92
N VAL A 12 -35.44 14.57 9.33
CA VAL A 12 -35.91 13.78 8.20
C VAL A 12 -34.80 13.87 7.15
N LEU A 13 -33.91 12.86 7.13
CA LEU A 13 -32.88 12.70 6.12
C LEU A 13 -33.60 12.51 4.79
N GLY A 14 -33.79 13.61 4.05
CA GLY A 14 -34.15 13.53 2.64
C GLY A 14 -33.24 12.50 2.00
N GLY A 15 -33.81 11.49 1.34
CA GLY A 15 -33.17 10.27 0.84
C GLY A 15 -32.11 10.52 -0.24
N VAL A 16 -31.11 11.33 0.07
CA VAL A 16 -30.01 11.68 -0.79
C VAL A 16 -28.90 10.68 -0.51
N VAL A 17 -28.72 9.78 -1.46
CA VAL A 17 -27.58 8.89 -1.53
C VAL A 17 -26.32 9.75 -1.69
N ARG A 18 -25.49 9.81 -0.65
CA ARG A 18 -24.22 10.58 -0.66
C ARG A 18 -23.03 9.62 -0.56
N GLN A 19 -22.05 9.84 -1.43
CA GLN A 19 -20.76 9.16 -1.40
C GLN A 19 -19.74 10.05 -0.68
N GLY A 20 -18.90 9.47 0.18
CA GLY A 20 -17.88 10.21 0.90
C GLY A 20 -17.23 9.38 2.00
N TRP A 21 -16.47 10.04 2.85
CA TRP A 21 -15.92 9.46 4.08
C TRP A 21 -16.95 9.54 5.20
N TRP A 22 -17.17 8.44 5.91
CA TRP A 22 -18.13 8.35 7.01
C TRP A 22 -17.44 7.78 8.22
N LEU A 23 -17.78 8.27 9.41
CA LEU A 23 -17.42 7.58 10.65
C LEU A 23 -18.44 6.48 10.90
N VAL A 24 -17.95 5.26 11.07
CA VAL A 24 -18.79 4.10 11.39
C VAL A 24 -18.33 3.42 12.65
N VAL A 25 -19.28 2.84 13.36
CA VAL A 25 -19.07 1.95 14.51
C VAL A 25 -19.49 0.56 14.05
N GLU A 26 -18.62 -0.42 14.20
CA GLU A 26 -18.92 -1.80 13.81
C GLU A 26 -19.70 -2.48 14.91
N GLU A 27 -20.84 -3.09 14.57
CA GLU A 27 -21.45 -4.05 15.49
C GLU A 27 -20.78 -5.40 15.30
N GLU A 28 -20.50 -6.08 16.41
CA GLU A 28 -19.81 -7.38 16.47
C GLU A 28 -20.44 -8.44 15.54
N ASP A 29 -21.74 -8.34 15.26
CA ASP A 29 -22.50 -9.23 14.36
C ASP A 29 -23.45 -8.48 13.38
N GLY A 30 -23.27 -7.17 13.19
CA GLY A 30 -24.24 -6.29 12.53
C GLY A 30 -23.66 -5.39 11.44
N PRO A 31 -24.50 -4.82 10.55
CA PRO A 31 -24.03 -3.84 9.58
C PRO A 31 -23.67 -2.55 10.33
N GLY A 32 -22.38 -2.19 10.33
CA GLY A 32 -21.88 -1.00 11.05
C GLY A 32 -22.70 0.28 10.74
N PHE A 33 -22.89 1.08 11.78
CA PHE A 33 -23.76 2.26 11.72
C PHE A 33 -22.96 3.52 11.45
N VAL A 34 -23.51 4.39 10.60
CA VAL A 34 -22.93 5.70 10.33
C VAL A 34 -23.21 6.64 11.50
N VAL A 35 -22.16 7.15 12.12
CA VAL A 35 -22.20 8.11 13.23
C VAL A 35 -22.14 9.55 12.71
N ALA A 36 -21.27 9.82 11.73
CA ALA A 36 -21.08 11.17 11.18
C ALA A 36 -20.59 11.14 9.72
N GLY A 37 -20.73 12.28 9.02
CA GLY A 37 -20.28 12.49 7.64
C GLY A 37 -21.39 13.00 6.69
N PRO A 38 -21.13 13.06 5.37
CA PRO A 38 -19.86 12.70 4.74
C PRO A 38 -18.79 13.78 4.96
N PHE A 39 -17.55 13.36 5.21
CA PHE A 39 -16.35 14.21 5.21
C PHE A 39 -15.73 14.26 3.82
N GLY A 40 -15.01 15.34 3.52
CA GLY A 40 -14.33 15.59 2.26
C GLY A 40 -13.15 14.64 2.03
N ASP A 41 -12.41 14.30 3.07
CA ASP A 41 -11.30 13.36 3.03
C ASP A 41 -11.20 12.47 4.29
N ARG A 42 -10.23 11.56 4.29
CA ARG A 42 -10.01 10.61 5.39
C ARG A 42 -9.49 11.32 6.64
N ASP A 43 -8.60 12.29 6.47
CA ASP A 43 -7.93 12.95 7.57
C ASP A 43 -8.91 13.85 8.32
N GLU A 44 -9.79 14.54 7.59
CA GLU A 44 -10.93 15.26 8.16
C GLU A 44 -11.83 14.32 8.99
N ALA A 45 -12.13 13.12 8.48
CA ALA A 45 -12.90 12.13 9.24
C ALA A 45 -12.15 11.64 10.49
N VAL A 46 -10.83 11.45 10.42
CA VAL A 46 -10.00 11.08 11.58
C VAL A 46 -9.99 12.19 12.63
N TRP A 47 -9.77 13.43 12.23
CA TRP A 47 -9.77 14.57 13.15
C TRP A 47 -11.14 14.77 13.81
N ALA A 48 -12.22 14.49 13.08
CA ALA A 48 -13.57 14.54 13.65
C ALA A 48 -13.80 13.51 14.78
N LEU A 49 -13.00 12.44 14.89
CA LEU A 49 -13.07 11.53 16.05
C LEU A 49 -12.67 12.23 17.35
N ASP A 50 -11.69 13.13 17.30
CA ASP A 50 -11.17 13.83 18.48
C ASP A 50 -12.16 14.91 18.98
N ASP A 51 -12.97 15.48 18.09
CA ASP A 51 -13.92 16.55 18.39
C ASP A 51 -15.29 16.04 18.91
N LEU A 52 -15.58 14.75 18.75
CA LEU A 52 -16.83 14.16 19.16
C LEU A 52 -16.75 13.71 20.63
N GLU A 53 -17.64 14.24 21.47
CA GLU A 53 -17.82 13.74 22.84
C GLU A 53 -18.46 12.33 22.81
N ASP A 54 -17.94 11.39 23.62
CA ASP A 54 -18.43 10.01 23.76
C ASP A 54 -18.44 9.15 22.47
N VAL A 55 -17.40 9.27 21.63
CA VAL A 55 -17.22 8.37 20.48
C VAL A 55 -16.94 6.92 20.93
N PRO A 56 -17.63 5.92 20.36
CA PRO A 56 -17.28 4.52 20.60
C PRO A 56 -15.85 4.21 20.16
N ALA A 57 -15.10 3.46 20.97
CA ALA A 57 -13.67 3.21 20.76
C ALA A 57 -13.32 2.52 19.42
N ASP A 58 -14.29 1.86 18.80
CA ASP A 58 -14.20 1.17 17.52
C ASP A 58 -14.60 2.03 16.31
N ALA A 59 -14.98 3.29 16.54
CA ALA A 59 -15.34 4.21 15.49
C ALA A 59 -14.15 4.47 14.55
N HIS A 60 -14.35 4.27 13.25
CA HIS A 60 -13.30 4.49 12.26
C HIS A 60 -13.85 5.03 10.93
N PRO A 61 -13.00 5.74 10.15
CA PRO A 61 -13.38 6.23 8.84
C PRO A 61 -13.56 5.11 7.82
N VAL A 62 -14.68 5.14 7.10
CA VAL A 62 -14.98 4.23 5.99
C VAL A 62 -15.49 5.01 4.78
N TYR A 63 -14.92 4.76 3.62
CA TYR A 63 -15.40 5.34 2.37
C TYR A 63 -16.57 4.53 1.80
N GLY A 64 -17.63 5.23 1.42
CA GLY A 64 -18.80 4.54 0.89
C GLY A 64 -19.97 5.43 0.57
N VAL A 65 -21.07 4.75 0.26
CA VAL A 65 -22.35 5.36 -0.10
C VAL A 65 -23.35 5.07 1.01
N ARG A 66 -23.79 6.10 1.73
CA ARG A 66 -24.86 5.95 2.72
C ARG A 66 -26.20 5.81 1.99
N ARG A 67 -26.92 4.73 2.29
CA ARG A 67 -28.25 4.44 1.77
C ARG A 67 -29.33 5.14 2.61
N ALA A 68 -30.54 5.22 2.06
CA ALA A 68 -31.69 5.83 2.74
C ALA A 68 -32.12 5.08 4.01
N ASP A 69 -31.79 3.79 4.11
CA ASP A 69 -31.98 2.96 5.32
C ASP A 69 -30.95 3.26 6.43
N GLY A 70 -30.02 4.19 6.19
CA GLY A 70 -28.98 4.58 7.14
C GLY A 70 -27.70 3.73 7.05
N LEU A 71 -27.72 2.61 6.32
CA LEU A 71 -26.59 1.70 6.19
C LEU A 71 -25.54 2.22 5.21
N LEU A 72 -24.27 1.91 5.48
CA LEU A 72 -23.17 2.25 4.59
C LEU A 72 -22.84 1.10 3.63
N ARG A 73 -22.96 1.35 2.32
CA ARG A 73 -22.37 0.46 1.31
C ARG A 73 -20.92 0.89 1.08
N ARG A 74 -19.96 0.09 1.58
CA ARG A 74 -18.52 0.29 1.36
C ARG A 74 -18.18 0.39 -0.12
N ARG A 75 -17.20 1.24 -0.45
CA ARG A 75 -16.62 1.41 -1.78
C ARG A 75 -15.10 1.56 -1.63
N SER A 76 -14.34 1.18 -2.65
CA SER A 76 -12.91 1.51 -2.70
C SER A 76 -12.75 3.02 -2.58
N SER A 77 -11.88 3.48 -1.68
CA SER A 77 -11.64 4.91 -1.47
C SER A 77 -10.85 5.53 -2.63
N PRO A 78 -10.87 6.86 -2.79
CA PRO A 78 -9.97 7.54 -3.72
C PRO A 78 -8.50 7.19 -3.46
N GLN A 79 -8.11 7.07 -2.20
CA GLN A 79 -6.78 6.69 -1.75
C GLN A 79 -6.44 5.24 -2.16
N ASP A 80 -7.35 4.29 -1.95
CA ASP A 80 -7.12 2.89 -2.38
C ASP A 80 -6.96 2.82 -3.90
N ARG A 81 -7.80 3.55 -4.65
CA ARG A 81 -7.70 3.57 -6.11
C ARG A 81 -6.39 4.20 -6.58
N ALA A 82 -5.96 5.29 -5.95
CA ALA A 82 -4.68 5.92 -6.25
C ALA A 82 -3.51 4.98 -5.93
N TRP A 83 -3.58 4.26 -4.80
CA TRP A 83 -2.62 3.24 -4.43
C TRP A 83 -2.53 2.11 -5.46
N TRP A 84 -3.67 1.56 -5.89
CA TRP A 84 -3.68 0.51 -6.93
C TRP A 84 -3.15 1.00 -8.28
N SER A 85 -3.47 2.25 -8.67
CA SER A 85 -2.90 2.85 -9.88
C SER A 85 -1.38 2.94 -9.78
N PHE A 86 -0.88 3.46 -8.66
CA PHE A 86 0.55 3.57 -8.39
C PHE A 86 1.25 2.21 -8.41
N LEU A 87 0.67 1.18 -7.79
CA LEU A 87 1.24 -0.17 -7.84
C LEU A 87 1.27 -0.75 -9.26
N GLY A 88 0.22 -0.49 -10.06
CA GLY A 88 0.21 -0.84 -11.48
C GLY A 88 1.38 -0.19 -12.23
N GLU A 89 1.58 1.12 -12.03
CA GLU A 89 2.70 1.85 -12.62
C GLU A 89 4.07 1.31 -12.17
N GLN A 90 4.19 0.77 -10.95
CA GLN A 90 5.41 0.09 -10.52
C GLN A 90 5.59 -1.25 -11.25
N VAL A 91 4.55 -2.08 -11.34
CA VAL A 91 4.59 -3.37 -12.03
C VAL A 91 4.88 -3.22 -13.53
N ASP A 92 4.41 -2.14 -14.16
CA ASP A 92 4.68 -1.82 -15.56
C ASP A 92 6.18 -1.56 -15.85
N ARG A 93 7.01 -1.32 -14.81
CA ARG A 93 8.47 -1.15 -14.95
C ARG A 93 9.23 -2.48 -15.08
N LEU A 94 8.55 -3.60 -14.86
CA LEU A 94 9.16 -4.91 -15.00
C LEU A 94 9.53 -5.20 -16.46
N PRO A 95 10.48 -6.13 -16.71
CA PRO A 95 10.83 -6.52 -18.07
C PRO A 95 9.59 -6.93 -18.88
N ALA A 96 9.51 -6.48 -20.13
CA ALA A 96 8.38 -6.82 -20.99
C ALA A 96 8.22 -8.34 -21.13
N GLY A 97 6.98 -8.83 -20.93
CA GLY A 97 6.67 -10.27 -21.00
C GLY A 97 7.19 -11.08 -19.82
N TRP A 98 7.45 -10.45 -18.66
CA TRP A 98 7.87 -11.16 -17.44
C TRP A 98 6.89 -12.25 -16.99
N ASP A 99 5.62 -12.16 -17.39
CA ASP A 99 4.53 -13.07 -17.11
C ASP A 99 4.13 -13.95 -18.31
N ALA A 100 4.80 -13.82 -19.46
CA ALA A 100 4.35 -14.43 -20.72
C ALA A 100 4.28 -15.96 -20.70
N ASP A 101 5.10 -16.61 -19.87
CA ASP A 101 5.16 -18.06 -19.71
C ASP A 101 4.40 -18.57 -18.47
N MET A 102 3.62 -17.70 -17.81
CA MET A 102 2.86 -18.02 -16.60
C MET A 102 1.38 -18.18 -16.94
N ASP A 103 0.75 -19.26 -16.46
CA ASP A 103 -0.70 -19.42 -16.51
C ASP A 103 -1.39 -18.59 -15.41
N ASP A 104 -2.73 -18.51 -15.48
CA ASP A 104 -3.53 -17.71 -14.54
C ASP A 104 -3.43 -18.23 -13.09
N GLU A 105 -3.09 -19.52 -12.92
CA GLU A 105 -2.91 -20.17 -11.63
C GLU A 105 -1.47 -20.08 -11.08
N HIS A 106 -0.53 -19.55 -11.86
CA HIS A 106 0.86 -19.46 -11.45
C HIS A 106 0.99 -18.57 -10.19
N PRO A 107 1.74 -18.99 -9.15
CA PRO A 107 1.82 -18.23 -7.90
C PRO A 107 2.65 -16.94 -8.02
N LEU A 108 3.52 -16.85 -9.04
CA LEU A 108 4.53 -15.80 -9.14
C LEU A 108 3.98 -14.38 -9.39
N PRO A 109 2.96 -14.16 -10.24
CA PRO A 109 2.34 -12.83 -10.37
C PRO A 109 1.82 -12.27 -9.04
N GLY A 110 1.20 -13.12 -8.21
CA GLY A 110 0.75 -12.74 -6.87
C GLY A 110 1.92 -12.35 -5.96
N LEU A 111 3.02 -13.14 -6.00
CA LEU A 111 4.23 -12.83 -5.25
C LEU A 111 4.85 -11.50 -5.70
N VAL A 112 4.95 -11.25 -7.01
CA VAL A 112 5.49 -10.01 -7.58
C VAL A 112 4.72 -8.80 -7.05
N VAL A 113 3.39 -8.81 -7.15
CA VAL A 113 2.55 -7.72 -6.64
C VAL A 113 2.74 -7.51 -5.14
N GLY A 114 2.85 -8.60 -4.36
CA GLY A 114 3.11 -8.54 -2.92
C GLY A 114 4.47 -7.90 -2.59
N VAL A 115 5.53 -8.30 -3.29
CA VAL A 115 6.88 -7.75 -3.12
C VAL A 115 6.91 -6.26 -3.49
N VAL A 116 6.32 -5.89 -4.62
CA VAL A 116 6.23 -4.49 -5.08
C VAL A 116 5.46 -3.63 -4.06
N ALA A 117 4.33 -4.12 -3.54
CA ALA A 117 3.54 -3.40 -2.56
C ALA A 117 4.34 -3.13 -1.27
N VAL A 118 5.03 -4.15 -0.74
CA VAL A 118 5.85 -4.01 0.47
C VAL A 118 7.00 -3.02 0.28
N LEU A 119 7.68 -3.08 -0.87
CA LEU A 119 8.75 -2.13 -1.18
C LEU A 119 8.22 -0.71 -1.32
N ALA A 120 7.11 -0.53 -2.03
CA ALA A 120 6.44 0.75 -2.18
C ALA A 120 6.01 1.36 -0.84
N GLU A 121 5.43 0.56 0.06
CA GLU A 121 5.09 0.99 1.43
C GLU A 121 6.33 1.45 2.21
N ALA A 122 7.49 0.84 1.96
CA ALA A 122 8.76 1.23 2.56
C ALA A 122 9.43 2.44 1.86
N GLY A 123 8.81 3.01 0.83
CA GLY A 123 9.37 4.10 0.03
C GLY A 123 10.49 3.66 -0.92
N LEU A 124 10.55 2.37 -1.25
CA LEU A 124 11.54 1.76 -2.14
C LEU A 124 10.87 1.44 -3.48
N PHE A 125 11.14 2.25 -4.50
CA PHE A 125 10.48 2.15 -5.80
C PHE A 125 11.29 1.33 -6.80
N LEU A 126 10.60 0.73 -7.77
CA LEU A 126 11.27 -0.02 -8.83
C LEU A 126 12.05 0.91 -9.74
N TYR A 127 13.22 0.46 -10.14
CA TYR A 127 14.05 1.11 -11.15
C TYR A 127 13.28 1.20 -12.47
N ASP A 128 13.20 2.40 -13.04
CA ASP A 128 12.54 2.66 -14.32
C ASP A 128 13.60 2.96 -15.39
N PRO A 129 14.08 1.95 -16.14
CA PRO A 129 15.12 2.15 -17.13
C PRO A 129 14.69 3.00 -18.33
N THR A 130 13.38 3.17 -18.56
CA THR A 130 12.85 3.87 -19.74
C THR A 130 12.20 5.21 -19.42
N GLY A 131 11.94 5.49 -18.16
CA GLY A 131 11.32 6.73 -17.69
C GLY A 131 12.32 7.85 -17.44
N ALA A 132 11.76 9.01 -17.07
CA ALA A 132 12.52 10.23 -16.81
C ALA A 132 13.49 10.11 -15.63
N ASP A 133 13.26 9.14 -14.73
CA ASP A 133 14.02 8.91 -13.51
C ASP A 133 15.05 7.79 -13.63
N GLY A 134 15.34 7.32 -14.85
CA GLY A 134 16.30 6.22 -15.10
C GLY A 134 17.71 6.50 -14.59
N GLU A 135 18.07 7.74 -14.28
CA GLU A 135 19.36 8.07 -13.68
C GLU A 135 19.39 7.87 -12.16
N LEU A 136 18.25 7.94 -11.47
CA LEU A 136 18.14 7.92 -10.00
C LEU A 136 18.47 6.56 -9.39
N GLY A 137 18.25 5.49 -10.15
CA GLY A 137 18.32 4.12 -9.64
C GLY A 137 17.07 3.70 -8.89
N GLY A 138 17.14 2.56 -8.21
CA GLY A 138 15.97 1.95 -7.56
C GLY A 138 16.10 0.45 -7.40
N VAL A 139 14.99 -0.19 -7.07
CA VAL A 139 14.92 -1.64 -6.93
C VAL A 139 14.79 -2.30 -8.30
N CYS A 140 15.72 -3.18 -8.63
CA CYS A 140 15.57 -4.11 -9.76
C CYS A 140 14.84 -5.36 -9.28
N LEU A 141 13.75 -5.70 -9.96
CA LEU A 141 12.92 -6.86 -9.67
C LEU A 141 12.80 -7.72 -10.93
N THR A 142 13.19 -8.99 -10.82
CA THR A 142 13.11 -9.96 -11.91
C THR A 142 12.39 -11.22 -11.43
N PRO A 143 11.17 -11.48 -11.90
CA PRO A 143 10.49 -12.76 -11.65
C PRO A 143 11.28 -13.90 -12.30
N GLU A 144 11.56 -14.97 -11.56
CA GLU A 144 12.37 -16.10 -12.03
C GLU A 144 11.70 -17.43 -11.66
N ALA A 145 11.01 -18.01 -12.65
CA ALA A 145 10.26 -19.25 -12.48
C ALA A 145 11.17 -20.44 -12.11
N ALA A 146 12.41 -20.48 -12.60
CA ALA A 146 13.34 -21.57 -12.27
C ALA A 146 13.78 -21.54 -10.80
N LEU A 147 13.64 -20.40 -10.13
CA LEU A 147 13.94 -20.24 -8.71
C LEU A 147 12.68 -20.27 -7.84
N ASP A 148 11.49 -20.43 -8.44
CA ASP A 148 10.20 -20.30 -7.76
C ASP A 148 10.12 -19.02 -6.92
N GLY A 149 10.56 -17.90 -7.50
CA GLY A 149 10.73 -16.67 -6.74
C GLY A 149 11.07 -15.45 -7.57
N VAL A 150 11.31 -14.35 -6.86
CA VAL A 150 11.63 -13.06 -7.43
C VAL A 150 13.04 -12.67 -7.02
N VAL A 151 13.90 -12.38 -8.00
CA VAL A 151 15.24 -11.84 -7.75
C VAL A 151 15.12 -10.34 -7.53
N VAL A 152 15.62 -9.87 -6.39
CA VAL A 152 15.59 -8.47 -5.97
C VAL A 152 17.00 -7.94 -5.74
N SER A 153 17.31 -6.78 -6.30
CA SER A 153 18.58 -6.08 -6.08
C SER A 153 18.42 -4.58 -6.17
N TRP A 154 19.44 -3.84 -5.73
CA TRP A 154 19.49 -2.38 -5.85
C TRP A 154 20.29 -1.97 -7.08
N ARG A 155 19.84 -0.94 -7.79
CA ARG A 155 20.61 -0.24 -8.81
C ARG A 155 20.89 1.17 -8.33
N GLN A 156 22.16 1.53 -8.26
CA GLN A 156 22.60 2.84 -7.80
C GLN A 156 22.26 3.96 -8.78
N HIS A 157 22.26 5.19 -8.28
CA HIS A 157 22.23 6.38 -9.13
C HIS A 157 23.46 6.40 -10.04
N ASP A 158 23.30 6.88 -11.29
CA ASP A 158 24.37 7.02 -12.27
C ASP A 158 25.57 7.86 -11.78
N ARG A 159 25.34 8.86 -10.92
CA ARG A 159 26.42 9.64 -10.29
C ARG A 159 27.32 8.82 -9.37
N MET A 160 26.88 7.64 -8.95
CA MET A 160 27.69 6.68 -8.21
C MET A 160 28.26 5.64 -9.16
N SER A 161 27.40 4.99 -9.95
CA SER A 161 27.82 3.85 -10.77
C SER A 161 28.73 4.24 -11.95
N LEU A 162 28.50 5.40 -12.57
CA LEU A 162 29.24 5.88 -13.75
C LEU A 162 30.33 6.89 -13.37
N ASP A 163 29.99 7.89 -12.55
CA ASP A 163 30.94 8.97 -12.22
C ASP A 163 31.96 8.55 -11.15
N GLN A 164 31.61 7.60 -10.28
CA GLN A 164 32.44 7.04 -9.20
C GLN A 164 33.20 8.11 -8.39
N LEU A 165 32.55 9.24 -8.09
CA LEU A 165 33.18 10.41 -7.45
C LEU A 165 33.82 10.08 -6.09
N HIS A 166 33.30 9.07 -5.39
CA HIS A 166 33.79 8.62 -4.09
C HIS A 166 34.64 7.33 -4.18
N GLY A 167 34.85 6.82 -5.40
CA GLY A 167 35.66 5.65 -5.71
C GLY A 167 34.90 4.33 -5.63
N ALA A 168 35.24 3.41 -6.54
CA ALA A 168 34.58 2.12 -6.71
C ALA A 168 34.42 1.26 -5.44
N ALA A 169 35.36 1.36 -4.49
CA ALA A 169 35.26 0.63 -3.22
C ALA A 169 34.13 1.14 -2.33
N ALA A 170 33.93 2.46 -2.27
CA ALA A 170 32.82 3.05 -1.53
C ALA A 170 31.49 2.72 -2.19
N ASP A 171 31.43 2.82 -3.52
CA ASP A 171 30.22 2.49 -4.29
C ASP A 171 29.83 1.01 -4.12
N ALA A 172 30.80 0.08 -4.13
CA ALA A 172 30.56 -1.33 -3.85
C ALA A 172 30.02 -1.58 -2.43
N LEU A 173 30.50 -0.84 -1.43
CA LEU A 173 29.97 -0.94 -0.05
C LEU A 173 28.53 -0.43 0.04
N VAL A 174 28.21 0.69 -0.60
CA VAL A 174 26.83 1.19 -0.64
C VAL A 174 25.92 0.18 -1.33
N GLN A 175 26.37 -0.44 -2.42
CA GLN A 175 25.61 -1.50 -3.11
C GLN A 175 25.29 -2.67 -2.17
N GLN A 176 26.27 -3.13 -1.38
CA GLN A 176 26.06 -4.19 -0.39
C GLN A 176 25.09 -3.78 0.72
N VAL A 177 25.20 -2.54 1.22
CA VAL A 177 24.30 -2.01 2.26
C VAL A 177 22.86 -1.95 1.74
N MET A 178 22.66 -1.42 0.54
CA MET A 178 21.32 -1.29 -0.05
C MET A 178 20.69 -2.67 -0.30
N ASN A 179 21.44 -3.62 -0.88
CA ASN A 179 20.94 -4.98 -1.08
C ASN A 179 20.56 -5.68 0.25
N ARG A 180 21.35 -5.45 1.31
CA ARG A 180 21.01 -5.96 2.65
C ARG A 180 19.73 -5.32 3.17
N ALA A 181 19.58 -4.01 3.04
CA ALA A 181 18.37 -3.31 3.47
C ALA A 181 17.13 -3.83 2.75
N LEU A 182 17.20 -4.10 1.44
CA LEU A 182 16.10 -4.72 0.69
C LEU A 182 15.73 -6.08 1.27
N ALA A 183 16.73 -6.95 1.49
CA ALA A 183 16.51 -8.27 2.06
C ALA A 183 15.87 -8.19 3.46
N GLU A 184 16.35 -7.31 4.33
CA GLU A 184 15.83 -7.13 5.69
C GLU A 184 14.38 -6.61 5.69
N VAL A 185 14.05 -5.61 4.86
CA VAL A 185 12.68 -5.10 4.73
C VAL A 185 11.72 -6.23 4.32
N LEU A 186 12.11 -7.03 3.33
CA LEU A 186 11.27 -8.13 2.84
C LEU A 186 11.13 -9.25 3.88
N SER A 187 12.20 -9.61 4.58
CA SER A 187 12.13 -10.61 5.65
C SER A 187 11.23 -10.17 6.81
N VAL A 188 11.34 -8.92 7.26
CA VAL A 188 10.49 -8.37 8.34
C VAL A 188 9.01 -8.34 7.94
N ARG A 189 8.72 -8.25 6.64
CA ARG A 189 7.36 -8.31 6.09
C ARG A 189 6.88 -9.73 5.79
N GLY A 190 7.64 -10.75 6.20
CA GLY A 190 7.22 -12.15 6.21
C GLY A 190 7.57 -12.93 4.94
N PHE A 191 8.39 -12.40 4.03
CA PHE A 191 8.88 -13.17 2.89
C PHE A 191 10.04 -14.09 3.29
N ALA A 192 10.14 -15.24 2.63
CA ALA A 192 11.33 -16.08 2.68
C ALA A 192 12.39 -15.46 1.75
N VAL A 193 13.52 -15.03 2.32
CA VAL A 193 14.58 -14.33 1.59
C VAL A 193 15.88 -15.11 1.65
N GLU A 194 16.41 -15.48 0.50
CA GLU A 194 17.68 -16.20 0.36
C GLU A 194 18.73 -15.33 -0.35
N PRO A 195 19.95 -15.22 0.18
CA PRO A 195 21.02 -14.49 -0.51
C PRO A 195 21.36 -15.12 -1.86
N LEU A 196 21.52 -14.28 -2.89
CA LEU A 196 21.96 -14.68 -4.23
C LEU A 196 23.01 -13.70 -4.75
N GLY A 197 24.28 -13.96 -4.39
CA GLY A 197 25.38 -13.06 -4.74
C GLY A 197 25.15 -11.65 -4.19
N GLY A 198 25.15 -10.65 -5.08
CA GLY A 198 24.82 -9.25 -4.77
C GLY A 198 23.33 -8.93 -4.87
N ALA A 199 22.45 -9.89 -4.67
CA ALA A 199 21.00 -9.79 -4.73
C ALA A 199 20.38 -10.75 -3.69
N CYS A 200 19.05 -10.85 -3.65
CA CYS A 200 18.35 -11.91 -2.94
C CYS A 200 17.23 -12.51 -3.80
N VAL A 201 16.92 -13.77 -3.54
CA VAL A 201 15.70 -14.43 -4.04
C VAL A 201 14.64 -14.32 -2.95
N VAL A 202 13.46 -13.89 -3.34
CA VAL A 202 12.30 -13.68 -2.48
C VAL A 202 11.23 -14.68 -2.87
N ARG A 203 10.67 -15.38 -1.89
CA ARG A 203 9.57 -16.33 -2.05
C ARG A 203 8.44 -16.01 -1.06
N ALA A 204 7.27 -16.57 -1.31
CA ALA A 204 6.20 -16.55 -0.33
C ALA A 204 6.72 -17.12 1.00
N GLY A 205 6.45 -16.44 2.11
CA GLY A 205 6.74 -16.98 3.43
C GLY A 205 5.82 -18.14 3.79
N GLU A 206 6.22 -18.95 4.76
CA GLU A 206 5.29 -19.89 5.38
C GLU A 206 4.19 -19.10 6.10
N PRO A 207 2.90 -19.47 5.96
CA PRO A 207 1.85 -18.87 6.77
C PRO A 207 2.20 -19.08 8.24
N ALA A 208 2.13 -18.01 9.04
CA ALA A 208 2.29 -18.11 10.49
C ALA A 208 1.27 -19.14 11.02
N GLY A 209 1.77 -20.26 11.51
CA GLY A 209 0.98 -21.33 12.11
C GLY A 209 0.38 -20.96 13.47
#